data_AF-A0A2P7NXB3-F1
#
_entry.id   AF-A0A2P7NXB3-F1
#
_cell.length_a   1.000
_cell.length_b   1.000
_cell.length_c   1.000
_cell.angle_alpha   90.00
_cell.angle_beta   90.00
_cell.angle_gamma   90.00
#
_symmetry.space_group_name_H-M   'P 1'
#
loop_
_entity.id
_entity.type
_entity.pdbx_description
1 polymer ?
#
loop_
_entity_poly.entity_id
_entity_poly.type
_entity_poly.pdbx_seq_one_letter_code
_entity_poly.pdbx_strand_id
1 'polypeptide(L)'
;MKNVNSNYAAELILELLKEKPWLNSPGVMTKDDFHAQDEAILFLQQMAIHGANSFGDTSQSAQRIVSGFLLDFMSKLMHSEHPLNRKSWLVDDSKLMPEQALQIISAEIVGNHLQPQSVH
;
A
#
# COMPACT_ATOMS: atom_id res chain seq x y z
N MET A 1 -9.36 -15.10 -10.84
CA MET A 1 -9.76 -14.08 -9.83
C MET A 1 -10.17 -14.80 -8.55
N LYS A 2 -9.74 -14.31 -7.39
CA LYS A 2 -10.18 -14.80 -6.07
C LYS A 2 -10.62 -13.64 -5.17
N ASN A 3 -11.54 -13.92 -4.25
CA ASN A 3 -11.92 -12.97 -3.21
C ASN A 3 -11.00 -13.13 -2.00
N VAL A 4 -10.44 -12.02 -1.52
CA VAL A 4 -9.46 -11.94 -0.43
C VAL A 4 -10.07 -11.13 0.71
N ASN A 5 -10.11 -11.69 1.92
CA ASN A 5 -10.53 -10.98 3.11
C ASN A 5 -9.37 -10.17 3.73
N SER A 6 -9.67 -9.36 4.74
CA SER A 6 -8.70 -8.52 5.47
C SER A 6 -7.50 -9.27 6.04
N ASN A 7 -7.70 -10.45 6.63
CA ASN A 7 -6.63 -11.27 7.19
C ASN A 7 -5.65 -11.69 6.09
N TYR A 8 -6.17 -12.23 5.00
CA TYR A 8 -5.34 -12.66 3.88
C TYR A 8 -4.73 -11.46 3.12
N ALA A 9 -5.41 -10.31 3.09
CA ALA A 9 -4.83 -9.06 2.59
C ALA A 9 -3.61 -8.63 3.41
N ALA A 10 -3.66 -8.74 4.75
CA ALA A 10 -2.53 -8.45 5.61
C ALA A 10 -1.34 -9.40 5.34
N GLU A 11 -1.61 -10.69 5.08
CA GLU A 11 -0.58 -11.65 4.67
C GLU A 11 0.06 -11.26 3.33
N LEU A 12 -0.73 -10.86 2.33
CA LEU A 12 -0.21 -10.42 1.03
C LEU A 12 0.70 -9.19 1.17
N ILE A 13 0.32 -8.21 1.99
CA ILE A 13 1.14 -7.01 2.23
C ILE A 13 2.42 -7.39 2.99
N LEU A 14 2.35 -8.31 3.95
CA LEU A 14 3.55 -8.81 4.62
C LEU A 14 4.53 -9.46 3.64
N GLU A 15 4.05 -10.20 2.64
CA GLU A 15 4.93 -10.76 1.60
C GLU A 15 5.57 -9.66 0.73
N LEU A 16 4.82 -8.61 0.37
CA LEU A 16 5.39 -7.44 -0.32
C LEU A 16 6.50 -6.78 0.50
N LEU A 17 6.28 -6.62 1.80
CA LEU A 17 7.26 -6.06 2.73
C LEU A 17 8.52 -6.94 2.83
N LYS A 18 8.37 -8.27 2.86
CA LYS A 18 9.51 -9.20 2.88
C LYS A 18 10.34 -9.13 1.61
N GLU A 19 9.69 -8.99 0.46
CA GLU A 19 10.37 -8.91 -0.84
C GLU A 19 11.21 -7.63 -0.98
N LYS A 20 10.82 -6.54 -0.29
CA LYS A 20 11.46 -5.23 -0.39
C LYS A 20 11.89 -4.72 0.99
N PRO A 21 13.08 -5.13 1.47
CA PRO A 21 13.54 -4.81 2.82
C PRO A 21 13.56 -3.31 3.18
N TRP A 22 13.75 -2.44 2.18
CA TRP A 22 13.74 -0.99 2.41
C TRP A 22 12.36 -0.48 2.85
N LEU A 23 11.25 -1.14 2.47
CA LEU A 23 9.90 -0.80 2.95
C LEU A 23 9.75 -1.01 4.46
N ASN A 24 10.54 -1.92 5.05
CA ASN A 24 10.54 -2.21 6.49
C ASN A 24 11.55 -1.38 7.27
N SER A 25 12.53 -0.78 6.57
CA SER A 25 13.63 -0.03 7.19
C SER A 25 13.83 1.31 6.48
N PRO A 26 12.80 2.16 6.36
CA PRO A 26 12.92 3.39 5.57
C PRO A 26 13.72 4.50 6.30
N GLY A 27 14.13 4.25 7.55
CA GLY A 27 14.79 5.22 8.43
C GLY A 27 13.79 6.00 9.30
N VAL A 28 14.30 7.03 10.00
CA VAL A 28 13.51 7.86 10.92
C VAL A 28 12.78 8.95 10.15
N MET A 29 11.48 9.10 10.41
CA MET A 29 10.66 10.16 9.81
C MET A 29 11.17 11.54 10.22
N THR A 30 11.24 12.46 9.25
CA THR A 30 11.74 13.82 9.43
C THR A 30 10.63 14.84 9.15
N LYS A 31 10.83 16.09 9.58
CA LYS A 31 9.89 17.19 9.31
C LYS A 31 9.68 17.46 7.82
N ASP A 32 10.68 17.14 6.99
CA ASP A 32 10.66 17.42 5.55
C ASP A 32 9.85 16.35 4.78
N ASP A 33 9.57 15.19 5.40
CA ASP A 33 8.87 14.08 4.75
C ASP A 33 7.40 14.41 4.44
N PHE A 34 6.79 15.37 5.16
CA PHE A 34 5.42 15.80 4.91
C PHE A 34 5.20 16.26 3.46
N HIS A 35 6.23 16.82 2.83
CA HIS A 35 6.17 17.30 1.45
C HIS A 35 6.29 16.18 0.40
N ALA A 36 6.62 14.96 0.82
CA ALA A 36 6.80 13.81 -0.09
C ALA A 36 5.55 12.94 -0.24
N GLN A 37 4.40 13.36 0.30
CA GLN A 37 3.16 12.59 0.23
C GLN A 37 2.68 12.33 -1.21
N ASP A 38 2.69 13.35 -2.06
CA ASP A 38 2.25 13.20 -3.46
C ASP A 38 3.19 12.26 -4.24
N GLU A 39 4.49 12.37 -3.97
CA GLU A 39 5.50 11.45 -4.55
C GLU A 39 5.26 10.01 -4.09
N ALA A 40 4.97 9.80 -2.80
CA ALA A 40 4.66 8.48 -2.25
C ALA A 40 3.40 7.86 -2.87
N ILE A 41 2.35 8.65 -3.09
CA ILE A 41 1.12 8.18 -3.75
C ILE A 41 1.41 7.81 -5.21
N LEU A 42 2.12 8.69 -5.94
CA LEU A 42 2.51 8.42 -7.32
C LEU A 42 3.36 7.15 -7.41
N PHE A 43 4.30 6.98 -6.48
CA PHE A 43 5.13 5.79 -6.40
C PHE A 43 4.30 4.51 -6.22
N LEU A 44 3.33 4.50 -5.28
CA LEU A 44 2.42 3.37 -5.09
C LEU A 44 1.55 3.08 -6.32
N GLN A 45 1.10 4.12 -7.03
CA GLN A 45 0.37 3.97 -8.30
C GLN A 45 1.25 3.30 -9.35
N GLN A 46 2.49 3.78 -9.52
CA GLN A 46 3.44 3.23 -10.48
C GLN A 46 3.77 1.77 -10.15
N MET A 47 3.96 1.43 -8.87
CA MET A 47 4.12 0.04 -8.44
C MET A 47 2.91 -0.83 -8.81
N ALA A 48 1.69 -0.34 -8.59
CA ALA A 48 0.49 -1.09 -8.95
C ALA A 48 0.35 -1.34 -10.45
N ILE A 49 0.82 -0.41 -11.29
CA ILE A 49 0.76 -0.51 -12.76
C ILE A 49 1.88 -1.40 -13.31
N HIS A 50 3.11 -1.18 -12.85
CA HIS A 50 4.32 -1.81 -13.41
C HIS A 50 4.80 -3.06 -12.65
N GLY A 51 4.15 -3.37 -11.52
CA GLY A 51 4.44 -4.52 -10.68
C GLY A 51 5.57 -4.30 -9.69
N ALA A 52 5.68 -5.23 -8.73
CA ALA A 52 6.65 -5.16 -7.62
C ALA A 52 8.12 -5.26 -8.06
N ASN A 53 8.39 -5.72 -9.29
CA ASN A 53 9.74 -5.82 -9.82
C ASN A 53 10.25 -4.50 -10.42
N SER A 54 9.33 -3.58 -10.75
CA SER A 54 9.64 -2.33 -11.46
C SER A 54 9.68 -1.14 -10.50
N PHE A 55 10.34 -1.30 -9.35
CA PHE A 55 10.48 -0.22 -8.37
C PHE A 55 11.23 0.95 -9.02
N GLY A 56 10.52 2.07 -9.21
CA GLY A 56 11.14 3.33 -9.60
C GLY A 56 12.07 3.86 -8.50
N ASP A 57 13.04 4.70 -8.87
CA ASP A 57 13.80 5.47 -7.89
C ASP A 57 12.87 6.54 -7.31
N THR A 58 12.69 6.55 -5.99
CA THR A 58 11.88 7.52 -5.26
C THR A 58 12.68 8.04 -4.06
N SER A 59 12.44 9.29 -3.69
CA SER A 59 13.18 9.97 -2.63
C SER A 59 13.07 9.22 -1.30
N GLN A 60 14.10 9.29 -0.47
CA GLN A 60 14.06 8.66 0.85
C GLN A 60 12.89 9.14 1.72
N SER A 61 12.45 10.39 1.52
CA SER A 61 11.27 10.94 2.18
C SER A 61 10.00 10.23 1.72
N ALA A 62 9.81 10.06 0.41
CA ALA A 62 8.69 9.28 -0.11
C ALA A 62 8.73 7.82 0.36
N GLN A 63 9.92 7.20 0.43
CA GLN A 63 10.08 5.84 0.96
C GLN A 63 9.58 5.71 2.41
N ARG A 64 9.89 6.69 3.27
CA ARG A 64 9.38 6.74 4.66
C ARG A 64 7.88 6.92 4.73
N ILE A 65 7.31 7.79 3.90
CA ILE A 65 5.85 7.98 3.82
C ILE A 65 5.16 6.69 3.35
N VAL A 66 5.66 6.05 2.30
CA VAL A 66 5.12 4.79 1.76
C VAL A 66 5.13 3.71 2.83
N SER A 67 6.25 3.54 3.54
CA SER A 67 6.34 2.59 4.65
C SER A 67 5.29 2.87 5.73
N GLY A 68 5.14 4.14 6.13
CA GLY A 68 4.11 4.56 7.07
C GLY A 68 2.69 4.21 6.60
N PHE A 69 2.37 4.45 5.33
CA PHE A 69 1.07 4.07 4.74
C PHE A 69 0.83 2.57 4.77
N LEU A 70 1.83 1.75 4.42
CA LEU A 70 1.68 0.30 4.41
C LEU A 70 1.49 -0.26 5.82
N LEU A 71 2.24 0.25 6.80
CA LEU A 71 2.11 -0.16 8.21
C LEU A 71 0.77 0.25 8.81
N ASP A 72 0.33 1.49 8.57
CA ASP A 72 -1.00 1.97 8.99
C ASP A 72 -2.11 1.15 8.32
N PHE A 73 -1.98 0.87 7.03
CA PHE A 73 -2.95 0.04 6.30
C PHE A 73 -3.02 -1.39 6.85
N MET A 74 -1.88 -2.04 7.10
CA MET A 74 -1.85 -3.34 7.76
C MET A 74 -2.49 -3.32 9.15
N SER A 75 -2.18 -2.30 9.97
CA SER A 75 -2.80 -2.12 11.28
C SER A 75 -4.33 -2.03 11.17
N LYS A 76 -4.83 -1.24 10.23
CA LYS A 76 -6.27 -1.09 9.95
C LYS A 76 -6.94 -2.36 9.43
N LEU A 77 -6.21 -3.21 8.71
CA LEU A 77 -6.74 -4.53 8.28
C LEU A 77 -6.89 -5.48 9.46
N MET A 78 -5.97 -5.43 10.43
CA MET A 78 -5.94 -6.33 11.58
C MET A 78 -6.80 -5.85 12.77
N HIS A 79 -7.22 -4.58 12.78
CA HIS A 79 -8.01 -4.02 13.87
C HIS A 79 -9.51 -4.33 13.71
N SER A 80 -10.09 -5.11 14.63
CA SER A 80 -11.47 -5.63 14.55
C SER A 80 -12.57 -4.58 14.38
N GLU A 81 -12.38 -3.40 14.97
CA GLU A 81 -13.35 -2.30 14.91
C GLU A 81 -13.20 -1.44 13.66
N HIS A 82 -12.09 -1.58 12.92
CA HIS A 82 -11.86 -0.78 11.73
C HIS A 82 -12.67 -1.33 10.54
N PRO A 83 -13.33 -0.48 9.72
CA PRO A 83 -14.14 -0.95 8.58
C PRO A 83 -13.38 -1.83 7.59
N LEU A 84 -12.07 -1.58 7.39
CA LEU A 84 -11.23 -2.39 6.51
C LEU A 84 -11.10 -3.85 6.96
N ASN A 85 -11.25 -4.16 8.25
CA ASN A 85 -11.22 -5.52 8.74
C ASN A 85 -12.39 -6.37 8.21
N ARG A 86 -13.51 -5.75 7.83
CA ARG A 86 -14.69 -6.43 7.29
C ARG A 86 -14.76 -6.40 5.75
N LYS A 87 -13.77 -5.80 5.11
CA LYS A 87 -13.73 -5.62 3.65
C LYS A 87 -13.11 -6.84 2.97
N SER A 88 -13.44 -7.01 1.70
CA SER A 88 -12.82 -7.99 0.82
C SER A 88 -12.51 -7.40 -0.55
N TRP A 89 -11.53 -7.98 -1.24
CA TRP A 89 -11.04 -7.52 -2.53
C TRP A 89 -11.00 -8.65 -3.54
N LEU A 90 -11.31 -8.35 -4.79
CA LEU A 90 -11.08 -9.26 -5.91
C LEU A 90 -9.66 -9.05 -6.44
N VAL A 91 -8.85 -10.10 -6.38
CA VAL A 91 -7.47 -10.10 -6.91
C VAL A 91 -7.30 -11.17 -7.98
N ASP A 92 -6.29 -11.00 -8.83
CA ASP A 92 -5.90 -11.99 -9.81
C ASP A 92 -5.03 -13.07 -9.15
N ASP A 93 -5.56 -14.29 -9.05
CA ASP A 93 -4.91 -15.42 -8.39
C ASP A 93 -3.79 -16.05 -9.22
N SER A 94 -3.67 -15.68 -10.50
CA SER A 94 -2.54 -16.08 -11.35
C SER A 94 -1.25 -15.29 -11.04
N LYS A 95 -1.38 -14.14 -10.36
CA LYS A 95 -0.25 -13.27 -9.99
C LYS A 95 0.46 -13.74 -8.72
N LEU A 96 1.69 -13.29 -8.52
CA LEU A 96 2.43 -13.54 -7.29
C LEU A 96 1.80 -12.77 -6.10
N MET A 97 2.02 -13.24 -4.87
CA MET A 97 1.43 -12.62 -3.67
C MET A 97 1.75 -11.10 -3.54
N PRO A 98 2.98 -10.63 -3.79
CA PRO A 98 3.29 -9.20 -3.75
C PRO A 98 2.51 -8.40 -4.80
N GLU A 99 2.30 -8.95 -5.99
CA GLU A 99 1.50 -8.30 -7.04
C GLU A 99 0.00 -8.27 -6.69
N GLN A 100 -0.51 -9.31 -6.03
CA GLN A 100 -1.87 -9.30 -5.46
C GLN A 100 -2.01 -8.24 -4.36
N ALA A 101 -0.98 -8.06 -3.52
CA ALA A 101 -0.96 -7.00 -2.51
C ALA A 101 -1.07 -5.62 -3.16
N LEU A 102 -0.35 -5.39 -4.26
CA LEU A 102 -0.40 -4.12 -5.00
C LEU A 102 -1.78 -3.81 -5.58
N GLN A 103 -2.54 -4.83 -6.00
CA GLN A 103 -3.93 -4.63 -6.42
C GLN A 103 -4.81 -4.10 -5.28
N ILE A 104 -4.63 -4.63 -4.07
CA ILE A 104 -5.37 -4.20 -2.87
C ILE A 104 -4.94 -2.78 -2.46
N ILE A 105 -3.64 -2.52 -2.42
CA ILE A 105 -3.07 -1.20 -2.09
C ILE A 105 -3.57 -0.15 -3.09
N SER A 106 -3.61 -0.46 -4.38
CA SER A 106 -4.16 0.43 -5.39
C SER A 106 -5.65 0.70 -5.15
N ALA A 107 -6.45 -0.33 -4.90
CA ALA A 107 -7.88 -0.17 -4.64
C ALA A 107 -8.17 0.75 -3.43
N GLU A 108 -7.38 0.67 -2.36
CA GLU A 108 -7.62 1.43 -1.12
C GLU A 108 -6.88 2.77 -1.04
N ILE A 109 -5.64 2.86 -1.52
CA ILE A 109 -4.85 4.09 -1.40
C ILE A 109 -5.09 4.98 -2.61
N VAL A 110 -5.10 4.40 -3.82
CA VAL A 110 -5.30 5.18 -5.06
C VAL A 110 -6.78 5.49 -5.28
N GLY A 111 -7.67 4.53 -5.03
CA GLY A 111 -9.11 4.71 -5.14
C GLY A 111 -9.66 5.80 -4.21
N ASN A 112 -9.14 5.90 -2.97
CA ASN A 112 -9.57 6.92 -2.02
C ASN A 112 -8.90 8.29 -2.25
N HIS A 113 -7.73 8.35 -2.87
CA HIS A 113 -7.08 9.62 -3.25
C HIS A 113 -7.57 10.22 -4.59
N LEU A 114 -8.24 9.42 -5.43
CA LEU A 114 -8.90 9.89 -6.66
C LEU A 114 -10.35 10.34 -6.44
N GLN A 115 -10.90 10.19 -5.23
CA GLN A 115 -12.17 10.86 -4.91
C GLN A 115 -11.87 12.34 -4.73
N PRO A 116 -12.43 13.25 -5.57
CA PRO A 116 -12.46 14.65 -5.18
C PRO A 116 -13.17 14.70 -3.85
N GLN A 117 -12.56 15.36 -2.86
CA GLN A 117 -13.25 15.69 -1.63
C GLN A 117 -14.58 16.32 -2.03
N SER A 118 -15.67 15.58 -1.83
CA SER A 118 -17.02 16.08 -1.97
C SER A 118 -17.12 17.20 -0.96
N VAL A 119 -16.93 18.43 -1.43
CA VAL A 119 -17.13 19.64 -0.66
C VAL A 119 -18.58 19.60 -0.18
N HIS A 120 -18.75 19.42 1.13
CA HIS A 120 -20.01 19.63 1.84
C HIS A 120 -19.89 20.90 2.67
#